data_AF-W7DEF8-F1
#
_entry.id   AF-W7DEF8-F1
#
_cell.length_a   1.000
_cell.length_b   1.000
_cell.length_c   1.000
_cell.angle_alpha   90.00
_cell.angle_beta   90.00
_cell.angle_gamma   90.00
#
_symmetry.space_group_name_H-M   'P 1'
#
loop_
_entity.id
_entity.type
_entity.pdbx_description
1 polymer ?
#
loop_
_entity_poly.entity_id
_entity_poly.type
_entity_poly.pdbx_seq_one_letter_code
_entity_poly.pdbx_strand_id
1 'polypeptide(L)'
;MSDSHDLGYGLTKEFWHQGIVTEAGQAILAQAKKDGIPFVTATHDRNNPRSGGVMIQLGMHYQYSYEEQWQPKNQLVTFRMYQLNLADKATPIYKKYWDDSAVCFIEADVTS
;
A
#
# COMPACT_ATOMS: atom_id res chain seq x y z
N MET A 1 -4.42 -13.78 -13.82
CA MET A 1 -3.36 -12.74 -13.79
C MET A 1 -3.41 -12.14 -12.39
N SER A 2 -2.30 -11.66 -11.83
CA SER A 2 -2.38 -10.98 -10.52
C SER A 2 -3.12 -9.67 -10.76
N ASP A 3 -4.36 -9.55 -10.26
CA ASP A 3 -5.19 -8.37 -10.47
C ASP A 3 -4.80 -7.20 -9.55
N SER A 4 -3.74 -7.35 -8.74
CA SER A 4 -3.16 -6.25 -7.96
C SER A 4 -2.19 -5.42 -8.79
N HIS A 5 -2.26 -4.11 -8.62
CA HIS A 5 -1.26 -3.16 -9.09
C HIS A 5 -0.48 -2.64 -7.88
N ASP A 6 0.36 -3.49 -7.30
CA ASP A 6 1.08 -3.16 -6.06
C ASP A 6 2.28 -2.24 -6.32
N LEU A 7 2.31 -1.11 -5.63
CA LEU A 7 3.44 -0.20 -5.60
C LEU A 7 4.37 -0.56 -4.43
N GLY A 8 5.48 -1.22 -4.75
CA GLY A 8 6.59 -1.45 -3.83
C GLY A 8 7.75 -0.48 -4.07
N TYR A 9 8.44 -0.08 -3.00
CA TYR A 9 9.63 0.77 -3.11
C TYR A 9 10.68 0.41 -2.06
N GLY A 10 11.94 0.67 -2.39
CA GLY A 10 13.08 0.54 -1.49
C GLY A 10 14.09 1.64 -1.78
N LEU A 11 14.70 2.17 -0.73
CA LEU A 11 15.75 3.18 -0.83
C LEU A 11 16.82 2.88 0.22
N THR A 12 18.09 3.08 -0.11
CA THR A 12 19.15 2.91 0.88
C THR A 12 19.05 3.99 1.97
N LYS A 13 19.47 3.64 3.19
CA LYS A 13 19.20 4.43 4.41
C LYS A 13 19.74 5.84 4.33
N GLU A 14 20.85 6.03 3.61
CA GLU A 14 21.55 7.30 3.42
C GLU A 14 20.67 8.35 2.72
N PHE A 15 19.68 7.92 1.94
CA PHE A 15 18.77 8.81 1.20
C PHE A 15 17.37 8.91 1.81
N TRP A 16 17.15 8.32 2.99
CA TRP A 16 15.86 8.42 3.67
C TRP A 16 15.55 9.87 4.07
N HIS A 17 14.26 10.19 4.20
CA HIS A 17 13.75 11.51 4.62
C HIS A 17 14.03 12.68 3.67
N GLN A 18 14.49 12.41 2.45
CA GLN A 18 14.75 13.43 1.43
C GLN A 18 13.60 13.62 0.42
N GLY A 19 12.45 12.94 0.61
CA GLY A 19 11.29 13.04 -0.30
C GLY A 19 11.42 12.28 -1.62
N ILE A 20 12.57 11.66 -1.90
CA ILE A 20 12.88 10.96 -3.16
C ILE A 20 11.83 9.91 -3.53
N VAL A 21 11.44 9.06 -2.57
CA VAL A 21 10.44 8.01 -2.82
C VAL A 21 9.07 8.61 -3.15
N THR A 22 8.69 9.68 -2.47
CA THR A 22 7.40 10.35 -2.69
C THR A 22 7.37 10.99 -4.08
N GLU A 23 8.45 11.66 -4.51
CA GLU A 23 8.57 12.23 -5.85
C GLU A 23 8.50 11.15 -6.93
N ALA A 24 9.29 10.07 -6.79
CA ALA A 24 9.26 8.95 -7.72
C ALA A 24 7.90 8.27 -7.76
N GLY A 25 7.25 8.08 -6.61
CA GLY A 25 5.92 7.51 -6.49
C GLY A 25 4.87 8.36 -7.22
N GLN A 26 4.90 9.68 -7.06
CA GLN A 26 3.99 10.59 -7.79
C GLN A 26 4.15 10.48 -9.30
N ALA A 27 5.39 10.41 -9.80
CA ALA A 27 5.66 10.24 -11.22
C ALA A 27 5.10 8.91 -11.76
N ILE A 28 5.28 7.82 -11.01
CA ILE A 28 4.75 6.50 -11.35
C ILE A 28 3.22 6.51 -11.36
N LEU A 29 2.58 7.08 -10.34
CA LEU A 29 1.11 7.17 -10.25
C LEU A 29 0.52 8.03 -11.39
N ALA A 30 1.19 9.11 -11.76
CA ALA A 30 0.79 9.93 -12.90
C ALA A 30 0.86 9.16 -14.23
N GLN A 31 1.88 8.31 -14.41
CA GLN A 31 1.99 7.46 -15.59
C GLN A 31 0.94 6.34 -15.57
N ALA A 32 0.78 5.64 -14.45
CA ALA A 32 -0.24 4.60 -14.26
C ALA A 32 -1.65 5.10 -14.61
N LYS A 33 -1.98 6.33 -14.21
CA LYS A 33 -3.25 6.97 -14.57
C LYS A 33 -3.40 7.19 -16.08
N LYS A 34 -2.34 7.61 -16.78
CA LYS A 34 -2.34 7.79 -18.25
C LYS A 34 -2.49 6.45 -18.98
N ASP A 35 -1.93 5.39 -18.41
CA ASP A 35 -2.00 4.03 -18.96
C ASP A 35 -3.36 3.36 -18.69
N GLY A 36 -4.28 4.04 -18.00
CA GLY A 36 -5.63 3.56 -17.74
C GLY A 36 -5.72 2.58 -16.58
N ILE A 37 -4.71 2.51 -15.70
CA ILE A 37 -4.77 1.68 -14.49
C ILE A 37 -5.84 2.26 -13.55
N PRO A 38 -6.83 1.45 -13.11
CA PRO A 38 -7.98 1.96 -12.36
C PRO A 38 -7.64 2.34 -10.91
N PHE A 39 -6.73 1.59 -10.29
CA PHE A 39 -6.28 1.79 -8.91
C PHE A 39 -4.88 1.21 -8.70
N VAL A 40 -4.21 1.66 -7.65
CA VAL A 40 -2.92 1.14 -7.17
C VAL A 40 -3.06 0.76 -5.70
N THR A 41 -2.45 -0.36 -5.32
CA THR A 41 -2.40 -0.85 -3.94
C THR A 41 -0.98 -0.74 -3.38
N ALA A 42 -0.84 -0.66 -2.06
CA ALA A 42 0.43 -0.79 -1.38
C ALA A 42 0.22 -1.32 0.03
N THR A 43 1.16 -2.12 0.53
CA THR A 43 1.10 -2.69 1.87
C THR A 43 2.37 -2.38 2.66
N HIS A 44 2.24 -2.19 3.97
CA HIS A 44 3.39 -2.07 4.86
C HIS A 44 3.13 -2.78 6.19
N ASP A 45 4.20 -3.27 6.81
CA ASP A 45 4.15 -3.77 8.19
C ASP A 45 3.68 -2.65 9.13
N ARG A 46 2.64 -2.91 9.91
CA ARG A 46 2.10 -2.00 10.93
C ARG A 46 3.18 -1.44 11.87
N ASN A 47 4.23 -2.21 12.15
CA ASN A 47 5.35 -1.82 13.02
C ASN A 47 6.39 -0.93 12.31
N ASN A 48 6.25 -0.70 10.99
CA ASN A 48 7.09 0.19 10.21
C ASN A 48 6.28 1.40 9.68
N PRO A 49 5.95 2.38 10.55
CA PRO A 49 5.10 3.50 10.20
C PRO A 49 5.70 4.44 9.14
N ARG A 50 7.02 4.37 8.90
CA ARG A 50 7.70 5.21 7.90
C ARG A 50 7.19 4.93 6.49
N SER A 51 6.90 3.67 6.18
CA SER A 51 6.32 3.31 4.89
C SER A 51 4.88 3.82 4.75
N GLY A 52 4.08 3.75 5.82
CA GLY A 52 2.74 4.35 5.84
C GLY A 52 2.76 5.86 5.55
N GLY A 53 3.76 6.58 6.06
CA GLY A 53 3.92 8.02 5.79
C GLY A 53 4.05 8.36 4.30
N VAL A 54 4.79 7.55 3.53
CA VAL A 54 4.91 7.74 2.07
C VAL A 54 3.58 7.49 1.38
N MET A 55 2.86 6.42 1.75
CA MET A 55 1.55 6.10 1.17
C MET A 55 0.55 7.24 1.38
N ILE A 56 0.51 7.81 2.59
CA ILE A 56 -0.31 8.99 2.91
C ILE A 56 0.11 10.19 2.05
N GLN A 57 1.41 10.46 1.90
CA GLN A 57 1.91 11.56 1.05
C GLN A 57 1.60 11.36 -0.44
N LEU A 58 1.48 10.11 -0.89
CA LEU A 58 1.03 9.76 -2.24
C LEU A 58 -0.50 9.84 -2.41
N GLY A 59 -1.23 10.17 -1.34
CA GLY A 59 -2.69 10.29 -1.35
C GLY A 59 -3.41 8.94 -1.31
N MET A 60 -2.72 7.86 -0.93
CA MET A 60 -3.35 6.55 -0.77
C MET A 60 -4.14 6.51 0.55
N HIS A 61 -5.26 5.79 0.55
CA HIS A 61 -6.13 5.68 1.70
C HIS A 61 -6.07 4.28 2.29
N TYR A 62 -6.03 4.22 3.63
CA TYR A 62 -6.12 2.96 4.36
C TYR A 62 -7.45 2.26 4.06
N GLN A 63 -7.40 0.94 3.85
CA GLN A 63 -8.59 0.14 3.59
C GLN A 63 -8.84 -0.90 4.66
N TYR A 64 -7.82 -1.69 5.01
CA TYR A 64 -7.90 -2.73 6.04
C TYR A 64 -6.52 -3.23 6.44
N SER A 65 -6.48 -4.01 7.51
CA SER A 65 -5.30 -4.72 7.98
C SER A 65 -5.53 -6.22 7.90
N TYR A 66 -4.45 -6.97 7.66
CA TYR A 66 -4.50 -8.42 7.55
C TYR A 66 -3.20 -9.04 8.08
N GLU A 67 -3.28 -10.28 8.54
CA GLU A 67 -2.11 -11.03 8.98
C GLU A 67 -1.59 -11.92 7.85
N GLU A 68 -0.27 -11.96 7.69
CA GLU A 68 0.39 -12.84 6.74
C GLU A 68 1.60 -13.48 7.41
N GLN A 69 1.78 -14.78 7.16
CA GLN A 69 2.94 -15.51 7.62
C GLN A 69 4.13 -15.17 6.72
N TRP A 70 4.93 -14.19 7.12
CA TRP A 70 6.03 -13.69 6.30
C TRP A 70 7.23 -14.65 6.34
N GLN A 71 7.57 -15.19 5.17
CA GLN A 71 8.79 -15.98 4.94
C GLN A 71 9.92 -15.08 4.44
N PRO A 72 11.20 -15.34 4.77
CA PRO A 72 11.77 -16.58 5.33
C PRO A 72 11.83 -16.65 6.87
N LYS A 73 11.40 -15.60 7.58
CA LYS A 73 11.53 -15.54 9.05
C LYS A 73 10.44 -16.29 9.80
N ASN A 74 9.46 -16.86 9.09
CA ASN A 74 8.29 -17.53 9.63
C ASN A 74 7.62 -16.73 10.76
N GLN A 75 7.47 -15.42 10.54
CA GLN A 75 6.90 -14.50 11.51
C GLN A 75 5.51 -14.08 11.02
N LEU A 76 4.53 -14.12 11.92
CA LEU A 76 3.22 -13.54 11.66
C LEU A 76 3.34 -12.01 11.70
N VAL A 77 3.04 -11.36 10.58
CA VAL A 77 3.13 -9.91 10.42
C VAL A 77 1.75 -9.35 10.11
N THR A 78 1.37 -8.28 10.81
CA THR A 78 0.18 -7.50 10.47
C THR A 78 0.54 -6.44 9.45
N PHE A 79 0.02 -6.58 8.24
CA PHE A 79 0.15 -5.58 7.18
C PHE A 79 -1.05 -4.65 7.18
N ARG A 80 -0.82 -3.38 6.84
CA ARG A 80 -1.86 -2.42 6.49
C ARG A 80 -1.90 -2.25 4.98
N MET A 81 -3.07 -2.40 4.39
CA MET A 81 -3.33 -2.22 2.96
C MET A 81 -3.88 -0.83 2.68
N TYR A 82 -3.26 -0.15 1.72
CA TYR A 82 -3.66 1.15 1.22
C TYR A 82 -4.03 1.03 -0.26
N GLN A 83 -5.02 1.81 -0.69
CA GLN A 83 -5.45 1.89 -2.07
C GLN A 83 -5.59 3.35 -2.50
N LEU A 84 -5.14 3.63 -3.72
CA LEU A 84 -5.41 4.88 -4.43
C LEU A 84 -6.21 4.57 -5.68
N ASN A 85 -7.39 5.18 -5.79
CA ASN A 85 -8.25 5.10 -6.96
C ASN A 85 -7.81 6.17 -7.99
N LEU A 86 -7.36 5.74 -9.16
CA LEU A 86 -6.83 6.61 -10.21
C LEU A 86 -7.88 6.99 -11.27
N ALA A 87 -8.83 6.10 -11.53
CA ALA A 87 -9.89 6.28 -12.53
C ALA A 87 -11.20 6.84 -11.92
N ASP A 88 -11.84 6.10 -11.02
CA ASP A 88 -13.09 6.49 -10.37
C ASP A 88 -12.97 6.35 -8.85
N LYS A 89 -13.45 7.34 -8.10
CA LYS A 89 -13.54 7.26 -6.64
C LYS A 89 -14.38 6.05 -6.17
N ALA A 90 -15.35 5.61 -6.97
CA ALA A 90 -16.18 4.43 -6.70
C ALA A 90 -15.50 3.09 -7.04
N THR A 91 -14.21 3.09 -7.44
CA THR A 91 -13.48 1.85 -7.71
C THR A 91 -13.52 0.95 -6.47
N PRO A 92 -13.95 -0.32 -6.60
CA PRO A 92 -14.05 -1.23 -5.48
C PRO A 92 -12.71 -1.40 -4.76
N ILE A 93 -12.79 -1.63 -3.46
CA ILE A 93 -11.62 -1.99 -2.65
C ILE A 93 -11.13 -3.35 -3.12
N TYR A 94 -9.83 -3.43 -3.42
CA TYR A 94 -9.15 -4.67 -3.72
C TYR A 94 -9.14 -5.56 -2.47
N LYS A 95 -9.62 -6.80 -2.55
CA LYS A 95 -9.83 -7.67 -1.37
C LYS A 95 -9.02 -8.95 -1.35
N LYS A 96 -8.10 -9.17 -2.30
CA LYS A 96 -7.33 -10.43 -2.34
C LYS A 96 -6.64 -10.75 -1.00
N TYR A 97 -5.96 -9.78 -0.40
CA TYR A 97 -5.30 -9.98 0.90
C TYR A 97 -6.29 -10.20 2.05
N TRP A 98 -7.49 -9.64 1.94
CA TRP A 98 -8.56 -9.87 2.90
C TRP A 98 -9.09 -11.30 2.80
N ASP A 99 -9.30 -11.78 1.58
CA ASP A 99 -9.88 -13.10 1.29
C ASP A 99 -8.87 -14.23 1.54
N ASP A 100 -7.57 -13.98 1.29
CA ASP A 100 -6.50 -14.97 1.45
C ASP A 100 -5.98 -15.07 2.90
N SER A 101 -6.28 -14.08 3.77
CA SER A 101 -5.82 -14.06 5.15
C SER A 101 -6.84 -14.68 6.11
N ALA A 102 -6.34 -15.43 7.10
CA ALA A 102 -7.17 -15.97 8.18
C ALA A 102 -7.66 -14.87 9.15
N VAL A 103 -6.94 -13.75 9.23
CA VAL A 103 -7.24 -12.65 10.15
C VAL A 103 -7.19 -11.33 9.39
N CYS A 104 -8.35 -10.68 9.26
CA CYS A 104 -8.50 -9.38 8.62
C CYS A 104 -9.46 -8.49 9.41
N PHE A 105 -9.14 -7.21 9.51
CA PHE A 105 -9.90 -6.25 10.32
C PHE A 105 -9.67 -4.80 9.90
N ILE A 106 -10.53 -3.91 10.38
CA ILE A 106 -10.41 -2.45 10.22
C ILE A 106 -9.86 -1.86 11.52
N GLU A 107 -8.75 -1.14 11.43
CA GLU A 107 -8.18 -0.41 12.58
C GLU A 107 -8.97 0.86 12.85
N ALA A 108 -9.40 1.05 14.11
CA ALA A 108 -10.22 2.20 14.51
C ALA A 108 -9.41 3.51 14.61
N ASP A 109 -8.09 3.42 14.74
CA ASP A 109 -7.16 4.53 14.97
C ASP A 109 -6.43 4.98 13.69
N VAL A 110 -6.68 4.35 12.54
CA VAL A 110 -6.07 4.73 11.26
C VAL A 110 -7.03 5.61 10.47
N THR A 111 -6.87 6.93 10.61
CA THR A 111 -7.57 7.91 9.76
C THR A 111 -6.85 8.10 8.42
N SER A 112 -7.62 8.06 7.33
CA SER A 112 -7.17 8.27 5.94
C SER A 112 -6.92 9.72 5.59
#